data_AF-A0A0B5AY60-F1
#
_entry.id   AF-A0A0B5AY60-F1
#
_cell.length_a   1.000
_cell.length_b   1.000
_cell.length_c   1.000
_cell.angle_alpha   90.00
_cell.angle_beta   90.00
_cell.angle_gamma   90.00
#
_symmetry.space_group_name_H-M   'P 1'
#
loop_
_entity.id
_entity.type
_entity.pdbx_description
1 polymer ?
#
loop_
_entity_poly.entity_id
_entity_poly.type
_entity_poly.pdbx_seq_one_letter_code
_entity_poly.pdbx_strand_id
1 'polypeptide(L)'
;MKQNKRTKQTKKWAVAGLLGAVMITGVACSNEPKEQAPGADEPVQIAKTDEKKEVEKEEVQLKEVSVEVDYSKSAQEILTAYSEEGMSRFKLSYPDTYSMEYALKTIGREMPKFEGKDLNGKTITSDDYKNKSYIVNISKSTCEVCQELAPVIQTLEKGEDKIPVINLYPIDKSEDVKAHREKTKWSKDSIAIVGDKNKSIENLAIKELAVATVPTLLFVDKSGKISYINIGLTDDVLLSDMKEKAFGEEKLYDFVRKEMVKVDKDGNVVKQEPLIDESKDDKKVTKPVEPKKE
;
A
#
# COMPACT_ATOMS: atom_id res chain seq x y z
N MET A 1 -29.78 10.39 -48.25
CA MET A 1 -29.23 9.01 -48.12
C MET A 1 -29.09 8.72 -46.62
N LYS A 2 -30.14 8.18 -45.98
CA LYS A 2 -30.27 6.78 -45.53
C LYS A 2 -29.12 6.26 -44.65
N GLN A 3 -29.39 6.28 -43.34
CA GLN A 3 -29.14 5.29 -42.28
C GLN A 3 -27.77 4.62 -42.16
N ASN A 4 -27.21 4.64 -40.93
CA ASN A 4 -27.01 3.39 -40.22
C ASN A 4 -27.05 3.58 -38.69
N LYS A 5 -28.07 3.00 -38.06
CA LYS A 5 -28.17 2.76 -36.62
C LYS A 5 -27.60 1.36 -36.37
N ARG A 6 -26.72 1.18 -35.39
CA ARG A 6 -26.50 -0.15 -34.78
C ARG A 6 -26.73 -0.08 -33.27
N THR A 7 -27.54 -1.04 -32.84
CA THR A 7 -28.24 -1.15 -31.59
C THR A 7 -27.49 -2.02 -30.58
N LYS A 8 -27.74 -1.68 -29.31
CA LYS A 8 -27.48 -2.38 -28.05
C LYS A 8 -27.48 -3.92 -28.12
N GLN A 9 -26.58 -4.53 -27.35
CA GLN A 9 -26.79 -5.86 -26.79
C GLN A 9 -26.30 -5.87 -25.32
N THR A 10 -27.25 -6.05 -24.40
CA THR A 10 -26.99 -6.25 -22.97
C THR A 10 -27.19 -7.74 -22.68
N LYS A 11 -26.24 -8.38 -21.99
CA LYS A 11 -26.39 -9.76 -21.52
C LYS A 11 -26.76 -9.74 -20.04
N LYS A 12 -27.97 -10.20 -19.74
CA LYS A 12 -28.47 -10.55 -18.41
C LYS A 12 -27.97 -11.96 -18.07
N TRP A 13 -27.48 -12.16 -16.84
CA TRP A 13 -27.29 -13.50 -16.26
C TRP A 13 -28.46 -13.80 -15.32
N ALA A 14 -29.09 -14.95 -15.54
CA ALA A 14 -30.21 -15.46 -14.77
C ALA A 14 -29.71 -16.33 -13.61
N VAL A 15 -30.37 -16.19 -12.47
CA VAL A 15 -30.28 -17.03 -11.28
C VAL A 15 -31.04 -18.34 -11.54
N ALA A 16 -30.46 -19.47 -11.15
CA ALA A 16 -31.18 -20.72 -10.99
C ALA A 16 -30.69 -21.40 -9.70
N GLY A 17 -31.59 -21.46 -8.71
CA GLY A 17 -31.41 -22.25 -7.50
C GLY A 17 -31.77 -23.71 -7.73
N LEU A 18 -31.28 -24.57 -6.84
CA LEU A 18 -31.76 -25.94 -6.70
C LEU A 18 -31.76 -26.33 -5.22
N LEU A 19 -32.99 -26.50 -4.73
CA LEU A 19 -33.35 -27.20 -3.50
C LEU A 19 -33.00 -28.68 -3.63
N GLY A 20 -32.54 -29.29 -2.54
CA GLY A 20 -32.35 -30.73 -2.43
C GLY A 20 -32.26 -31.16 -0.97
N ALA A 21 -33.42 -31.33 -0.33
CA ALA A 21 -33.55 -32.02 0.95
C ALA A 21 -33.83 -33.50 0.69
N VAL A 22 -33.08 -34.40 1.35
CA VAL A 22 -33.46 -35.81 1.54
C VAL A 22 -33.06 -36.22 2.95
N MET A 23 -34.04 -36.37 3.84
CA MET A 23 -33.97 -37.23 5.01
C MET A 23 -34.41 -38.63 4.59
N ILE A 24 -33.70 -39.70 4.97
CA ILE A 24 -34.28 -41.01 5.29
C ILE A 24 -33.38 -41.74 6.33
N THR A 25 -34.01 -42.06 7.48
CA THR A 25 -33.83 -43.16 8.46
C THR A 25 -32.63 -44.11 8.29
N GLY A 26 -31.84 -44.50 9.31
CA GLY A 26 -32.20 -44.95 10.66
C GLY A 26 -32.15 -46.48 10.72
N VAL A 27 -31.11 -47.08 11.33
CA VAL A 27 -31.14 -48.45 11.93
C VAL A 27 -30.15 -48.50 13.10
N ALA A 28 -30.68 -48.84 14.27
CA ALA A 28 -29.97 -49.29 15.45
C ALA A 28 -30.19 -50.81 15.62
N CYS A 29 -29.15 -51.54 16.04
CA CYS A 29 -29.19 -52.90 16.64
C CYS A 29 -27.90 -53.00 17.48
N SER A 30 -27.95 -52.87 18.81
CA SER A 30 -28.24 -53.90 19.83
C SER A 30 -27.03 -54.75 20.26
N ASN A 31 -26.67 -54.54 21.54
CA ASN A 31 -25.97 -55.40 22.53
C ASN A 31 -26.45 -56.87 22.51
N GLU A 32 -25.80 -57.95 22.98
CA GLU A 32 -24.83 -58.31 24.06
C GLU A 32 -24.62 -59.88 23.93
N PRO A 33 -24.04 -60.70 24.86
CA PRO A 33 -22.99 -60.57 25.90
C PRO A 33 -21.96 -61.76 25.99
N LYS A 34 -20.87 -61.51 26.75
CA LYS A 34 -20.07 -62.35 27.71
C LYS A 34 -19.74 -63.85 27.48
N GLU A 35 -18.45 -64.18 27.69
CA GLU A 35 -18.03 -65.37 28.47
C GLU A 35 -16.70 -65.12 29.21
N GLN A 36 -16.55 -65.75 30.39
CA GLN A 36 -15.59 -65.51 31.50
C GLN A 36 -14.80 -66.83 31.74
N ALA A 37 -13.48 -66.85 31.94
CA ALA A 37 -12.74 -66.89 33.24
C ALA A 37 -11.51 -67.87 33.10
N PRO A 38 -10.68 -68.18 34.13
CA PRO A 38 -9.85 -67.35 35.03
C PRO A 38 -8.37 -67.86 35.20
N GLY A 39 -7.55 -67.14 35.99
CA GLY A 39 -6.28 -67.62 36.60
C GLY A 39 -5.28 -66.48 36.83
N ALA A 40 -5.27 -65.80 37.98
CA ALA A 40 -4.50 -66.11 39.21
C ALA A 40 -2.97 -66.04 39.02
N ASP A 41 -2.37 -64.92 39.44
CA ASP A 41 -1.24 -64.85 40.39
C ASP A 41 -0.65 -63.42 40.45
N GLU A 42 -0.83 -62.76 41.59
CA GLU A 42 0.05 -61.69 42.11
C GLU A 42 1.16 -62.36 42.97
N PRO A 43 2.28 -61.70 43.36
CA PRO A 43 2.54 -60.25 43.37
C PRO A 43 3.95 -59.86 42.86
N VAL A 44 4.25 -58.56 42.80
CA VAL A 44 5.38 -57.90 43.50
C VAL A 44 5.37 -56.41 43.17
N GLN A 45 5.30 -55.61 44.23
CA GLN A 45 5.43 -54.16 44.20
C GLN A 45 6.86 -53.74 43.85
N ILE A 46 7.01 -52.78 42.95
CA ILE A 46 8.14 -51.85 42.97
C ILE A 46 7.59 -50.45 42.71
N ALA A 47 7.59 -49.64 43.77
CA ALA A 47 7.35 -48.22 43.68
C ALA A 47 8.43 -47.56 42.80
N LYS A 48 8.00 -46.84 41.76
CA LYS A 48 8.77 -45.74 41.17
C LYS A 48 7.80 -44.61 40.84
N THR A 49 7.82 -43.62 41.73
CA THR A 49 7.60 -42.20 41.42
C THR A 49 8.26 -41.85 40.09
N ASP A 50 7.49 -41.29 39.17
CA ASP A 50 7.95 -40.29 38.19
C ASP A 50 6.71 -39.57 37.63
N GLU A 51 6.37 -38.49 38.30
CA GLU A 51 5.43 -37.47 37.86
C GLU A 51 6.04 -36.76 36.65
N LYS A 52 5.82 -37.29 35.44
CA LYS A 52 6.19 -36.60 34.19
C LYS A 52 5.17 -35.48 33.93
N LYS A 53 5.51 -34.28 34.39
CA LYS A 53 4.96 -33.03 33.88
C LYS A 53 5.52 -32.78 32.46
N GLU A 54 4.65 -32.95 31.48
CA GLU A 54 4.45 -32.12 30.29
C GLU A 54 5.63 -31.29 29.74
N VAL A 55 5.99 -31.55 28.47
CA VAL A 55 6.28 -30.46 27.52
C VAL A 55 5.58 -30.84 26.23
N GLU A 56 4.35 -30.38 26.06
CA GLU A 56 3.74 -30.30 24.74
C GLU A 56 4.65 -29.42 23.90
N LYS A 57 5.33 -30.00 22.90
CA LYS A 57 6.07 -29.22 21.93
C LYS A 57 5.04 -28.40 21.15
N GLU A 58 4.95 -27.11 21.45
CA GLU A 58 4.31 -26.16 20.56
C GLU A 58 4.91 -26.33 19.16
N GLU A 59 4.04 -26.62 18.21
CA GLU A 59 4.40 -26.90 16.82
C GLU A 59 4.59 -25.55 16.14
N VAL A 60 5.81 -25.03 16.22
CA VAL A 60 6.17 -23.71 15.71
C VAL A 60 6.42 -23.80 14.20
N GLN A 61 5.69 -23.01 13.41
CA GLN A 61 5.88 -22.91 11.96
C GLN A 61 6.75 -21.70 11.61
N LEU A 62 7.58 -21.81 10.56
CA LEU A 62 8.35 -20.68 10.03
C LEU A 62 7.57 -20.01 8.90
N LYS A 63 7.31 -18.71 9.02
CA LYS A 63 6.57 -17.93 8.02
C LYS A 63 7.39 -16.72 7.59
N GLU A 64 7.42 -16.48 6.28
CA GLU A 64 7.98 -15.26 5.71
C GLU A 64 6.96 -14.11 5.86
N VAL A 65 7.37 -13.01 6.47
CA VAL A 65 6.54 -11.81 6.66
C VAL A 65 7.27 -10.56 6.18
N SER A 66 6.52 -9.65 5.58
CA SER A 66 7.03 -8.34 5.17
C SER A 66 7.33 -7.48 6.40
N VAL A 67 8.47 -6.82 6.41
CA VAL A 67 8.84 -5.83 7.43
C VAL A 67 7.87 -4.65 7.36
N GLU A 68 7.34 -4.23 8.51
CA GLU A 68 6.55 -3.02 8.60
C GLU A 68 7.43 -1.77 8.52
N VAL A 69 6.99 -0.79 7.72
CA VAL A 69 7.70 0.47 7.56
C VAL A 69 7.29 1.45 8.67
N ASP A 70 8.24 1.81 9.53
CA ASP A 70 8.05 2.85 10.54
C ASP A 70 8.36 4.24 9.95
N TYR A 71 7.29 4.92 9.52
CA TYR A 71 7.39 6.26 8.91
C TYR A 71 7.83 7.37 9.89
N SER A 72 7.95 7.10 11.20
CA SER A 72 8.47 8.07 12.16
C SER A 72 10.00 8.25 12.07
N LYS A 73 10.73 7.23 11.59
CA LYS A 73 12.20 7.20 11.48
C LYS A 73 12.73 8.10 10.36
N SER A 74 14.04 8.38 10.32
CA SER A 74 14.63 9.14 9.21
C SER A 74 14.42 8.45 7.85
N ALA A 75 14.53 9.20 6.75
CA ALA A 75 14.38 8.62 5.40
C ALA A 75 15.42 7.51 5.15
N GLN A 76 16.65 7.70 5.61
CA GLN A 76 17.72 6.71 5.49
C GLN A 76 17.38 5.43 6.27
N GLU A 77 16.82 5.54 7.47
CA GLU A 77 16.35 4.38 8.23
C GLU A 77 15.13 3.71 7.59
N ILE A 78 14.17 4.47 7.06
CA ILE A 78 13.03 3.93 6.30
C ILE A 78 13.54 3.13 5.10
N LEU A 79 14.52 3.65 4.36
CA LEU A 79 15.11 2.97 3.21
C LEU A 79 15.68 1.60 3.59
N THR A 80 16.22 1.43 4.81
CA THR A 80 16.73 0.12 5.26
C THR A 80 15.66 -0.94 5.46
N ALA A 81 14.38 -0.56 5.56
CA ALA A 81 13.26 -1.51 5.60
C ALA A 81 12.99 -2.15 4.23
N TYR A 82 13.56 -1.62 3.15
CA TYR A 82 13.40 -2.12 1.78
C TYR A 82 14.45 -3.14 1.39
N SER A 83 14.06 -4.09 0.51
CA SER A 83 14.99 -5.04 -0.12
C SER A 83 16.02 -4.33 -0.98
N GLU A 84 17.09 -5.01 -1.39
CA GLU A 84 18.09 -4.43 -2.31
C GLU A 84 17.45 -3.93 -3.61
N GLU A 85 16.47 -4.68 -4.11
CA GLU A 85 15.66 -4.29 -5.25
C GLU A 85 14.83 -3.04 -4.94
N GLY A 86 14.11 -3.01 -3.81
CA GLY A 86 13.31 -1.86 -3.41
C GLY A 86 14.16 -0.60 -3.27
N MET A 87 15.30 -0.70 -2.57
CA MET A 87 16.27 0.39 -2.45
C MET A 87 16.78 0.88 -3.81
N SER A 88 17.04 -0.03 -4.75
CA SER A 88 17.47 0.32 -6.10
C SER A 88 16.36 1.01 -6.89
N ARG A 89 15.12 0.51 -6.81
CA ARG A 89 13.96 1.13 -7.48
C ARG A 89 13.67 2.53 -6.95
N PHE A 90 13.79 2.77 -5.64
CA PHE A 90 13.71 4.11 -5.06
C PHE A 90 14.81 5.01 -5.63
N LYS A 91 16.08 4.59 -5.62
CA LYS A 91 17.21 5.40 -6.15
C LYS A 91 17.07 5.73 -7.63
N LEU A 92 16.56 4.80 -8.43
CA LEU A 92 16.31 5.04 -9.85
C LEU A 92 15.14 5.99 -10.09
N SER A 93 14.09 5.91 -9.26
CA SER A 93 12.89 6.76 -9.39
C SER A 93 13.10 8.16 -8.82
N TYR A 94 13.94 8.28 -7.79
CA TYR A 94 14.16 9.50 -7.02
C TYR A 94 15.66 9.74 -6.81
N PRO A 95 16.38 10.20 -7.86
CA PRO A 95 17.85 10.32 -7.82
C PRO A 95 18.35 11.49 -6.97
N ASP A 96 17.53 12.51 -6.74
CA ASP A 96 17.88 13.63 -5.87
C ASP A 96 17.43 13.40 -4.42
N THR A 97 18.19 13.96 -3.47
CA THR A 97 17.94 13.77 -2.04
C THR A 97 16.56 14.24 -1.61
N TYR A 98 16.08 15.37 -2.15
CA TYR A 98 14.84 15.98 -1.71
C TYR A 98 13.61 15.14 -2.09
N SER A 99 13.52 14.73 -3.36
CA SER A 99 12.42 13.87 -3.82
C SER A 99 12.49 12.48 -3.17
N MET A 100 13.69 11.94 -2.95
CA MET A 100 13.90 10.67 -2.26
C MET A 100 13.38 10.71 -0.82
N GLU A 101 13.77 11.73 -0.05
CA GLU A 101 13.32 11.88 1.34
C GLU A 101 11.80 12.00 1.43
N TYR A 102 11.20 12.81 0.56
CA TYR A 102 9.75 12.96 0.50
C TYR A 102 9.05 11.66 0.07
N ALA A 103 9.57 10.96 -0.94
CA ALA A 103 9.03 9.69 -1.42
C ALA A 103 9.04 8.63 -0.32
N LEU A 104 10.15 8.44 0.39
CA LEU A 104 10.26 7.47 1.48
C LEU A 104 9.29 7.78 2.65
N LYS A 105 9.02 9.06 2.89
CA LYS A 105 8.09 9.52 3.94
C LYS A 105 6.62 9.46 3.54
N THR A 106 6.31 9.20 2.27
CA THR A 106 4.97 9.36 1.70
C THR A 106 4.45 8.08 1.05
N ILE A 107 5.26 7.38 0.27
CA ILE A 107 4.86 6.19 -0.48
C ILE A 107 4.55 5.03 0.47
N GLY A 108 3.43 4.34 0.21
CA GLY A 108 2.87 3.25 1.02
C GLY A 108 1.95 3.70 2.16
N ARG A 109 1.92 5.01 2.46
CA ARG A 109 0.98 5.58 3.43
C ARG A 109 -0.41 5.69 2.81
N GLU A 110 -1.43 5.53 3.65
CA GLU A 110 -2.81 5.84 3.29
C GLU A 110 -2.93 7.32 2.95
N MET A 111 -3.64 7.63 1.87
CA MET A 111 -4.01 9.00 1.56
C MET A 111 -4.92 9.52 2.69
N PRO A 112 -4.61 10.67 3.32
CA PRO A 112 -5.46 11.19 4.37
C PRO A 112 -6.85 11.52 3.85
N LYS A 113 -7.87 11.32 4.70
CA LYS A 113 -9.26 11.63 4.34
C LYS A 113 -9.40 13.11 4.08
N PHE A 114 -10.16 13.45 3.04
CA PHE A 114 -10.44 14.83 2.70
C PHE A 114 -11.88 15.02 2.26
N GLU A 115 -12.36 16.24 2.43
CA GLU A 115 -13.63 16.72 1.92
C GLU A 115 -13.44 18.18 1.50
N GLY A 116 -14.03 18.53 0.36
CA GLY A 116 -14.10 19.92 -0.07
C GLY A 116 -15.09 20.14 -1.21
N LYS A 117 -15.61 21.36 -1.31
CA LYS A 117 -16.38 21.82 -2.46
C LYS A 117 -15.44 22.22 -3.59
N ASP A 118 -15.70 21.69 -4.77
CA ASP A 118 -15.00 22.11 -5.97
C ASP A 118 -15.47 23.50 -6.47
N LEU A 119 -14.80 24.02 -7.49
CA LEU A 119 -15.14 25.31 -8.13
C LEU A 119 -16.57 25.36 -8.72
N ASN A 120 -17.18 24.21 -8.98
CA ASN A 120 -18.55 24.09 -9.48
C ASN A 120 -19.57 23.93 -8.33
N GLY A 121 -19.11 23.90 -7.08
CA GLY A 121 -19.93 23.74 -5.88
C GLY A 121 -20.28 22.29 -5.52
N LYS A 122 -19.72 21.30 -6.25
CA LYS A 122 -19.89 19.88 -5.95
C LYS A 122 -19.00 19.49 -4.78
N THR A 123 -19.55 18.79 -3.79
CA THR A 123 -18.75 18.18 -2.73
C THR A 123 -17.97 16.98 -3.28
N ILE A 124 -16.67 16.96 -3.00
CA ILE A 124 -15.74 15.88 -3.34
C ILE A 124 -15.11 15.38 -2.04
N THR A 125 -15.06 14.07 -1.88
CA THR A 125 -14.52 13.39 -0.70
C THR A 125 -13.53 12.29 -1.10
N SER A 126 -12.69 11.85 -0.16
CA SER A 126 -11.84 10.67 -0.37
C SER A 126 -12.66 9.40 -0.68
N ASP A 127 -13.85 9.28 -0.09
CA ASP A 127 -14.71 8.10 -0.26
C ASP A 127 -15.26 7.96 -1.69
N ASP A 128 -15.37 9.07 -2.44
CA ASP A 128 -15.76 9.06 -3.87
C ASP A 128 -14.77 8.24 -4.73
N TYR A 129 -13.55 8.07 -4.24
CA TYR A 129 -12.43 7.38 -4.90
C TYR A 129 -12.09 6.03 -4.27
N LYS A 130 -12.89 5.52 -3.34
CA LYS A 130 -12.68 4.19 -2.77
C LYS A 130 -12.57 3.13 -3.88
N ASN A 131 -11.55 2.28 -3.80
CA ASN A 131 -11.25 1.25 -4.80
C ASN A 131 -10.92 1.76 -6.21
N LYS A 132 -10.58 3.05 -6.37
CA LYS A 132 -10.23 3.66 -7.65
C LYS A 132 -8.86 4.30 -7.55
N SER A 133 -8.08 4.20 -8.63
CA SER A 133 -6.85 4.99 -8.77
C SER A 133 -7.20 6.43 -9.14
N TYR A 134 -6.48 7.38 -8.57
CA TYR A 134 -6.61 8.81 -8.87
C TYR A 134 -5.30 9.54 -8.57
N ILE A 135 -5.21 10.78 -9.04
CA ILE A 135 -4.05 11.65 -8.80
C ILE A 135 -4.50 12.89 -8.06
N VAL A 136 -3.71 13.31 -7.08
CA VAL A 136 -3.87 14.60 -6.39
C VAL A 136 -2.76 15.52 -6.86
N ASN A 137 -3.13 16.62 -7.52
CA ASN A 137 -2.20 17.65 -7.96
C ASN A 137 -2.26 18.84 -7.00
N ILE A 138 -1.24 19.00 -6.16
CA ILE A 138 -1.13 20.13 -5.23
C ILE A 138 -0.43 21.27 -5.97
N SER A 139 -1.14 22.38 -6.11
CA SER A 139 -0.81 23.46 -7.04
C SER A 139 -1.01 24.84 -6.43
N LYS A 140 -0.60 25.86 -7.19
CA LYS A 140 -0.84 27.27 -6.89
C LYS A 140 -1.17 28.03 -8.18
N SER A 141 -2.23 28.83 -8.17
CA SER A 141 -2.72 29.56 -9.35
C SER A 141 -1.67 30.49 -9.98
N THR A 142 -0.83 31.11 -9.14
CA THR A 142 0.24 32.05 -9.52
C THR A 142 1.61 31.40 -9.75
N CYS A 143 1.71 30.08 -9.70
CA CYS A 143 2.96 29.35 -9.92
C CYS A 143 3.16 29.09 -11.43
N GLU A 144 4.26 29.58 -11.99
CA GLU A 144 4.56 29.46 -13.43
C GLU A 144 4.72 28.00 -13.87
N VAL A 145 5.54 27.23 -13.14
CA VAL A 145 5.73 25.80 -13.38
C VAL A 145 4.40 25.02 -13.32
N CYS A 146 3.48 25.43 -12.45
CA CYS A 146 2.17 24.84 -12.32
C CYS A 146 1.27 25.15 -13.54
N GLN A 147 1.40 26.35 -14.12
CA GLN A 147 0.71 26.73 -15.36
C GLN A 147 1.25 25.94 -16.56
N GLU A 148 2.56 25.69 -16.61
CA GLU A 148 3.19 24.87 -17.64
C GLU A 148 2.80 23.39 -17.55
N LEU A 149 2.60 22.87 -16.34
CA LEU A 149 2.16 21.48 -16.12
C LEU A 149 0.67 21.26 -16.44
N ALA A 150 -0.17 22.29 -16.37
CA ALA A 150 -1.62 22.16 -16.52
C ALA A 150 -2.09 21.48 -17.83
N PRO A 151 -1.51 21.75 -19.02
CA PRO A 151 -1.86 21.04 -20.24
C PRO A 151 -1.54 19.54 -20.19
N VAL A 152 -0.42 19.16 -19.55
CA VAL A 152 0.00 17.76 -19.39
C VAL A 152 -1.00 17.03 -18.47
N ILE A 153 -1.43 17.66 -17.36
CA ILE A 153 -2.45 17.08 -16.49
C ILE A 153 -3.78 16.86 -17.22
N GLN A 154 -4.13 17.73 -18.17
CA GLN A 154 -5.33 17.54 -18.98
C GLN A 154 -5.30 16.31 -19.87
N THR A 155 -4.12 15.78 -20.23
CA THR A 155 -4.02 14.54 -21.02
C THR A 155 -4.43 13.33 -20.18
N LEU A 156 -4.17 13.33 -18.87
CA LEU A 156 -4.68 12.29 -17.95
C LEU A 156 -6.21 12.30 -17.82
N GLU A 157 -6.80 13.48 -17.89
CA GLU A 157 -8.26 13.64 -17.80
C GLU A 157 -8.97 13.31 -19.13
N LYS A 158 -8.22 13.15 -20.22
CA LYS A 158 -8.69 12.97 -21.60
C LYS A 158 -8.02 11.74 -22.24
N GLY A 159 -8.70 10.60 -22.24
CA GLY A 159 -8.19 9.40 -22.91
C GLY A 159 -9.06 8.17 -22.63
N GLU A 160 -8.73 7.05 -23.26
CA GLU A 160 -9.37 5.75 -22.97
C GLU A 160 -9.02 5.26 -21.55
N ASP A 161 -7.79 5.51 -21.11
CA ASP A 161 -7.30 5.22 -19.75
C ASP A 161 -7.40 6.44 -18.82
N LYS A 162 -8.58 7.08 -18.79
CA LYS A 162 -8.81 8.29 -17.99
C LYS A 162 -8.55 8.02 -16.51
N ILE A 163 -7.62 8.79 -15.93
CA ILE A 163 -7.39 8.81 -14.48
C ILE A 163 -7.97 10.12 -13.91
N PRO A 164 -8.85 10.05 -12.90
CA PRO A 164 -9.34 11.26 -12.23
C PRO A 164 -8.17 12.04 -11.60
N VAL A 165 -8.13 13.35 -11.84
CA VAL A 165 -7.17 14.25 -11.19
C VAL A 165 -7.93 15.26 -10.31
N ILE A 166 -7.53 15.34 -9.05
CA ILE A 166 -8.04 16.30 -8.07
C ILE A 166 -7.00 17.39 -7.93
N ASN A 167 -7.28 18.58 -8.45
CA ASN A 167 -6.38 19.71 -8.34
C ASN A 167 -6.69 20.45 -7.04
N LEU A 168 -5.74 20.44 -6.11
CA LEU A 168 -5.83 21.11 -4.82
C LEU A 168 -5.05 22.42 -4.90
N TYR A 169 -5.72 23.51 -4.55
CA TYR A 169 -5.14 24.84 -4.45
C TYR A 169 -5.23 25.30 -2.98
N PRO A 170 -4.29 24.91 -2.12
CA PRO A 170 -4.50 24.94 -0.67
C PRO A 170 -4.56 26.36 -0.09
N ILE A 171 -3.93 27.33 -0.76
CA ILE A 171 -3.77 28.71 -0.26
C ILE A 171 -4.37 29.78 -1.19
N ASP A 172 -4.90 29.38 -2.35
CA ASP A 172 -5.46 30.34 -3.32
C ASP A 172 -6.91 30.73 -2.98
N LYS A 173 -7.36 31.83 -3.60
CA LYS A 173 -8.77 32.22 -3.65
C LYS A 173 -9.46 31.65 -4.87
N SER A 174 -10.76 31.40 -4.75
CA SER A 174 -11.60 30.86 -5.82
C SER A 174 -11.54 31.70 -7.09
N GLU A 175 -11.45 33.03 -6.97
CA GLU A 175 -11.36 33.95 -8.11
C GLU A 175 -10.05 33.77 -8.88
N ASP A 176 -8.93 33.60 -8.17
CA ASP A 176 -7.60 33.42 -8.78
C ASP A 176 -7.51 32.08 -9.52
N VAL A 177 -8.06 31.02 -8.94
CA VAL A 177 -8.10 29.70 -9.60
C VAL A 177 -9.04 29.70 -10.81
N LYS A 178 -10.13 30.46 -10.79
CA LYS A 178 -11.00 30.66 -11.98
C LYS A 178 -10.27 31.39 -13.10
N ALA A 179 -9.57 32.47 -12.78
CA ALA A 179 -8.75 33.20 -13.77
C ALA A 179 -7.64 32.31 -14.34
N HIS A 180 -7.00 31.50 -13.50
CA HIS A 180 -6.03 30.50 -13.92
C HIS A 180 -6.65 29.48 -14.88
N ARG A 181 -7.81 28.91 -14.54
CA ARG A 181 -8.54 27.95 -15.38
C ARG A 181 -8.85 28.53 -16.77
N GLU A 182 -9.27 29.79 -16.83
CA GLU A 182 -9.52 30.49 -18.09
C GLU A 182 -8.24 30.68 -18.90
N LYS A 183 -7.14 31.10 -18.25
CA LYS A 183 -5.82 31.29 -18.88
C LYS A 183 -5.27 29.99 -19.47
N THR A 184 -5.36 28.88 -18.73
CA THR A 184 -4.82 27.57 -19.13
C THR A 184 -5.79 26.73 -19.96
N LYS A 185 -6.97 27.27 -20.29
CA LYS A 185 -8.05 26.58 -21.01
C LYS A 185 -8.40 25.22 -20.39
N TRP A 186 -8.31 25.16 -19.07
CA TRP A 186 -8.58 23.96 -18.30
C TRP A 186 -10.08 23.64 -18.32
N SER A 187 -10.42 22.34 -18.41
CA SER A 187 -11.82 21.93 -18.58
C SER A 187 -12.64 22.34 -17.37
N LYS A 188 -13.90 22.74 -17.61
CA LYS A 188 -14.86 23.04 -16.54
C LYS A 188 -15.22 21.80 -15.72
N ASP A 189 -15.09 20.61 -16.32
CA ASP A 189 -15.37 19.33 -15.69
C ASP A 189 -14.24 18.86 -14.77
N SER A 190 -13.08 19.51 -14.84
CA SER A 190 -11.93 19.14 -14.05
C SER A 190 -12.08 19.60 -12.60
N ILE A 191 -11.68 18.73 -11.69
CA ILE A 191 -11.94 18.89 -10.26
C ILE A 191 -10.90 19.84 -9.68
N ALA A 192 -11.38 20.91 -9.05
CA ALA A 192 -10.57 21.96 -8.45
C ALA A 192 -11.11 22.29 -7.06
N ILE A 193 -10.39 21.91 -6.00
CA ILE A 193 -10.75 22.27 -4.62
C ILE A 193 -9.84 23.40 -4.16
N VAL A 194 -10.44 24.49 -3.69
CA VAL A 194 -9.74 25.74 -3.36
C VAL A 194 -9.82 26.01 -1.86
N GLY A 195 -8.69 26.37 -1.23
CA GLY A 195 -8.55 26.50 0.21
C GLY A 195 -9.45 27.57 0.85
N ASP A 196 -9.71 28.68 0.15
CA ASP A 196 -10.54 29.79 0.67
C ASP A 196 -11.95 29.36 1.11
N LYS A 197 -12.53 28.38 0.40
CA LYS A 197 -13.84 27.78 0.72
C LYS A 197 -13.72 26.45 1.46
N ASN A 198 -12.51 25.93 1.61
CA ASN A 198 -12.23 24.62 2.14
C ASN A 198 -11.03 24.67 3.10
N LYS A 199 -11.23 25.26 4.28
CA LYS A 199 -10.15 25.52 5.26
C LYS A 199 -9.35 24.28 5.67
N SER A 200 -9.93 23.09 5.57
CA SER A 200 -9.25 21.81 5.84
C SER A 200 -8.18 21.45 4.81
N ILE A 201 -8.29 21.96 3.58
CA ILE A 201 -7.40 21.60 2.46
C ILE A 201 -5.99 22.16 2.66
N GLU A 202 -5.85 23.32 3.29
CA GLU A 202 -4.54 23.85 3.68
C GLU A 202 -3.84 22.90 4.68
N ASN A 203 -4.55 22.46 5.72
CA ASN A 203 -4.01 21.51 6.69
C ASN A 203 -3.66 20.16 6.04
N LEU A 204 -4.52 19.65 5.15
CA LEU A 204 -4.27 18.42 4.40
C LEU A 204 -2.94 18.51 3.63
N ALA A 205 -2.75 19.56 2.84
CA ALA A 205 -1.56 19.71 2.00
C ALA A 205 -0.29 19.97 2.82
N ILE A 206 -0.34 20.88 3.80
CA ILE A 206 0.85 21.37 4.51
C ILE A 206 1.22 20.48 5.69
N LYS A 207 0.25 19.97 6.45
CA LYS A 207 0.51 19.23 7.70
C LYS A 207 0.45 17.72 7.50
N GLU A 208 -0.58 17.23 6.83
CA GLU A 208 -0.80 15.77 6.72
C GLU A 208 0.05 15.16 5.60
N LEU A 209 0.10 15.84 4.45
CA LEU A 209 0.90 15.45 3.29
C LEU A 209 2.30 16.07 3.27
N ALA A 210 2.58 17.00 4.18
CA ALA A 210 3.88 17.68 4.32
C ALA A 210 4.45 18.25 3.01
N VAL A 211 3.58 18.77 2.13
CA VAL A 211 4.02 19.32 0.83
C VAL A 211 4.62 20.70 1.02
N ALA A 212 5.91 20.82 0.70
CA ALA A 212 6.65 22.08 0.74
C ALA A 212 6.83 22.72 -0.66
N THR A 213 6.74 21.94 -1.73
CA THR A 213 6.97 22.41 -3.11
C THR A 213 5.74 22.16 -3.98
N VAL A 214 5.45 23.11 -4.87
CA VAL A 214 4.42 22.95 -5.91
C VAL A 214 5.05 23.11 -7.31
N PRO A 215 4.55 22.40 -8.33
CA PRO A 215 3.51 21.38 -8.25
C PRO A 215 4.02 20.08 -7.60
N THR A 216 3.15 19.38 -6.87
CA THR A 216 3.41 18.01 -6.39
C THR A 216 2.24 17.11 -6.80
N LEU A 217 2.53 16.03 -7.51
CA LEU A 217 1.58 15.00 -7.90
C LEU A 217 1.70 13.80 -6.97
N LEU A 218 0.59 13.40 -6.36
CA LEU A 218 0.49 12.19 -5.55
C LEU A 218 -0.39 11.20 -6.30
N PHE A 219 0.15 10.03 -6.63
CA PHE A 219 -0.60 8.96 -7.27
C PHE A 219 -1.15 8.04 -6.19
N VAL A 220 -2.47 7.94 -6.12
CA VAL A 220 -3.18 7.11 -5.14
C VAL A 220 -3.77 5.92 -5.86
N ASP A 221 -3.38 4.71 -5.45
CA ASP A 221 -3.84 3.48 -6.08
C ASP A 221 -5.19 3.01 -5.53
N LYS A 222 -5.69 1.88 -6.06
CA LYS A 222 -7.00 1.31 -5.68
C LYS A 222 -7.10 0.89 -4.22
N SER A 223 -5.98 0.67 -3.52
CA SER A 223 -5.99 0.37 -2.08
C SER A 223 -6.22 1.61 -1.23
N GLY A 224 -6.04 2.82 -1.79
CA GLY A 224 -6.08 4.09 -1.05
C GLY A 224 -4.71 4.58 -0.60
N LYS A 225 -3.63 3.84 -0.92
CA LYS A 225 -2.25 4.21 -0.62
C LYS A 225 -1.64 5.09 -1.70
N ILE A 226 -0.73 5.97 -1.29
CA ILE A 226 0.10 6.73 -2.21
C ILE A 226 1.16 5.77 -2.77
N SER A 227 1.11 5.47 -4.06
CA SER A 227 2.00 4.50 -4.72
C SER A 227 3.19 5.13 -5.42
N TYR A 228 3.07 6.40 -5.80
CA TYR A 228 4.11 7.17 -6.47
C TYR A 228 3.94 8.66 -6.23
N ILE A 229 5.03 9.42 -6.29
CA ILE A 229 5.01 10.88 -6.23
C ILE A 229 5.85 11.49 -7.34
N ASN A 230 5.51 12.71 -7.74
CA ASN A 230 6.34 13.57 -8.60
C ASN A 230 6.33 14.99 -8.04
N ILE A 231 7.49 15.64 -7.97
CA ILE A 231 7.63 17.04 -7.58
C ILE A 231 8.20 17.82 -8.77
N GLY A 232 7.50 18.87 -9.18
CA GLY A 232 7.93 19.77 -10.25
C GLY A 232 7.30 19.46 -11.62
N LEU A 233 7.94 20.01 -12.65
CA LEU A 233 7.46 19.88 -14.03
C LEU A 233 7.69 18.46 -14.55
N THR A 234 6.79 17.99 -15.41
CA THR A 234 6.94 16.76 -16.18
C THR A 234 6.26 16.90 -17.53
N ASP A 235 6.50 15.96 -18.43
CA ASP A 235 5.89 15.89 -19.75
C ASP A 235 5.01 14.62 -19.88
N ASP A 236 4.29 14.49 -21.00
CA ASP A 236 3.36 13.38 -21.21
C ASP A 236 4.03 12.00 -21.21
N VAL A 237 5.28 11.92 -21.67
CA VAL A 237 6.02 10.65 -21.77
C VAL A 237 6.39 10.18 -20.38
N LEU A 238 7.00 11.06 -19.59
CA LEU A 238 7.37 10.79 -18.21
C LEU A 238 6.13 10.54 -17.35
N LEU A 239 5.06 11.31 -17.55
CA LEU A 239 3.81 11.12 -16.82
C LEU A 239 3.15 9.76 -17.11
N SER A 240 3.26 9.25 -18.34
CA SER A 240 2.79 7.92 -18.69
C SER A 240 3.60 6.82 -18.01
N ASP A 241 4.93 6.95 -17.98
CA ASP A 241 5.82 6.02 -17.26
C ASP A 241 5.53 6.03 -15.75
N MET A 242 5.33 7.22 -15.16
CA MET A 242 4.92 7.35 -13.76
C MET A 242 3.57 6.69 -13.50
N LYS A 243 2.59 6.85 -14.40
CA LYS A 243 1.27 6.21 -14.29
C LYS A 243 1.39 4.69 -14.27
N GLU A 244 2.23 4.12 -15.15
CA GLU A 244 2.49 2.69 -15.20
C GLU A 244 3.14 2.19 -13.90
N LYS A 245 4.18 2.88 -13.42
CA LYS A 245 4.84 2.56 -12.15
C LYS A 245 3.91 2.70 -10.94
N ALA A 246 3.04 3.71 -10.96
CA ALA A 246 2.14 4.00 -9.85
C ALA A 246 0.96 3.03 -9.77
N PHE A 247 0.42 2.59 -10.90
CA PHE A 247 -0.81 1.78 -10.95
C PHE A 247 -0.61 0.37 -11.49
N GLY A 248 0.65 -0.02 -11.73
CA GLY A 248 1.05 -1.37 -12.10
C GLY A 248 0.85 -2.40 -10.99
N GLU A 249 1.21 -3.65 -11.29
CA GLU A 249 1.04 -4.77 -10.36
C GLU A 249 2.00 -4.69 -9.16
N GLU A 250 3.22 -4.23 -9.40
CA GLU A 250 4.26 -4.07 -8.37
C GLU A 250 4.41 -2.59 -8.01
N LYS A 251 4.22 -2.24 -6.74
CA LYS A 251 4.34 -0.87 -6.24
C LYS A 251 5.63 -0.75 -5.47
N LEU A 252 6.20 0.46 -5.43
CA LEU A 252 7.45 0.70 -4.71
C LEU A 252 7.39 0.25 -3.24
N TYR A 253 6.24 0.41 -2.59
CA TYR A 253 6.04 -0.02 -1.20
C TYR A 253 5.90 -1.55 -1.02
N ASP A 254 5.79 -2.34 -2.09
CA ASP A 254 5.71 -3.81 -2.01
C ASP A 254 7.10 -4.44 -1.83
N PHE A 255 8.18 -3.71 -2.15
CA PHE A 255 9.57 -4.18 -2.10
C PHE A 255 10.22 -4.03 -0.72
N VAL A 256 9.43 -4.15 0.35
CA VAL A 256 9.96 -4.24 1.71
C VAL A 256 10.73 -5.54 1.91
N ARG A 257 11.72 -5.54 2.80
CA ARG A 257 12.42 -6.78 3.18
C ARG A 257 11.42 -7.76 3.77
N LYS A 258 11.74 -9.04 3.64
CA LYS A 258 11.00 -10.11 4.25
C LYS A 258 11.87 -10.78 5.30
N GLU A 259 11.26 -11.15 6.41
CA GLU A 259 11.91 -11.80 7.55
C GLU A 259 11.19 -13.11 7.86
N MET A 260 11.95 -14.08 8.37
CA MET A 260 11.40 -15.35 8.82
C MET A 260 10.98 -15.21 10.29
N VAL A 261 9.70 -15.36 10.55
CA VAL A 261 9.16 -15.38 11.91
C VAL A 261 8.69 -16.77 12.29
N LYS A 262 8.95 -17.13 13.53
CA LYS A 262 8.36 -18.31 14.17
C LYS A 262 6.94 -17.96 14.57
N VAL A 263 5.95 -18.71 14.10
CA VAL A 263 4.54 -18.55 14.45
C VAL A 263 4.01 -19.77 15.20
N ASP A 264 3.08 -19.55 16.13
CA ASP A 264 2.37 -20.62 16.83
C ASP A 264 1.31 -21.27 15.92
N LYS A 265 0.56 -22.24 16.46
CA LYS A 265 -0.51 -22.97 15.74
C LYS A 265 -1.66 -22.04 15.30
N ASP A 266 -1.81 -20.89 15.93
CA ASP A 266 -2.84 -19.89 15.65
C ASP A 266 -2.34 -18.79 14.70
N GLY A 267 -1.05 -18.83 14.33
CA GLY A 267 -0.39 -17.89 13.42
C GLY A 267 0.17 -16.64 14.09
N ASN A 268 0.22 -16.56 15.42
CA ASN A 268 0.81 -15.44 16.15
C ASN A 268 2.34 -15.56 16.19
N VAL A 269 3.04 -14.43 16.09
CA VAL A 269 4.51 -14.40 16.08
C VAL A 269 5.08 -14.68 17.48
N VAL A 270 5.88 -15.74 17.59
CA VAL A 270 6.52 -16.22 18.82
C VAL A 270 7.96 -15.70 18.97
N LYS A 271 8.65 -15.40 17.85
CA LYS A 271 9.97 -14.72 17.85
C LYS A 271 10.39 -14.24 16.45
N GLN A 272 10.97 -13.04 16.36
CA GLN A 272 11.69 -12.53 15.19
C GLN A 272 13.18 -12.88 15.32
N GLU A 273 13.73 -13.63 14.37
CA GLU A 273 15.18 -13.79 14.20
C GLU A 273 15.56 -13.14 12.87
N PRO A 274 16.35 -12.05 12.85
CA PRO A 274 16.76 -11.43 11.61
C PRO A 274 17.70 -12.37 10.84
N LEU A 275 17.56 -12.40 9.50
CA LEU A 275 18.51 -13.09 8.63
C LEU A 275 19.86 -12.36 8.71
N ILE A 276 20.83 -12.95 9.40
CA ILE A 276 22.23 -12.60 9.22
C ILE A 276 22.68 -13.32 7.94
N ASP A 277 23.05 -12.55 6.93
CA ASP A 277 23.76 -13.06 5.75
C ASP A 277 25.16 -13.51 6.19
N GLU A 278 25.33 -14.82 6.41
CA GLU A 278 26.61 -15.45 6.74
C GLU A 278 27.55 -15.58 5.53
N SER A 279 27.45 -14.74 4.49
CA SER A 279 28.45 -14.70 3.42
C SER A 279 29.60 -13.71 3.70
N LYS A 280 30.10 -13.61 4.95
CA LYS A 280 31.39 -12.95 5.26
C LYS A 280 32.11 -13.62 6.42
N ASP A 281 32.55 -14.85 6.19
CA ASP A 281 33.71 -15.37 6.90
C ASP A 281 35.00 -15.09 6.10
N ASP A 282 36.06 -14.84 6.86
CA ASP A 282 37.46 -14.64 6.48
C ASP A 282 37.89 -13.28 5.87
N LYS A 283 38.28 -12.37 6.77
CA LYS A 283 39.64 -11.79 6.73
C LYS A 283 40.09 -11.30 8.12
N LYS A 284 40.84 -12.20 8.75
CA LYS A 284 41.80 -12.02 9.85
C LYS A 284 42.43 -10.62 9.87
N VAL A 285 42.02 -9.77 10.80
CA VAL A 285 42.69 -8.49 11.10
C VAL A 285 43.95 -8.79 11.92
N THR A 286 45.11 -8.71 11.27
CA THR A 286 46.42 -8.66 11.92
C THR A 286 46.57 -7.34 12.69
N LYS A 287 47.04 -7.44 13.94
CA LYS A 287 47.31 -6.33 14.86
C LYS A 287 48.27 -5.28 14.25
N PRO A 288 48.12 -3.98 14.55
CA PRO A 288 49.13 -2.98 14.21
C PRO A 288 50.36 -3.14 15.11
N VAL A 289 51.55 -3.09 14.51
CA VAL A 289 52.84 -3.00 15.20
C VAL A 289 53.11 -1.52 15.50
N GLU A 290 53.41 -1.19 16.76
CA GLU A 290 53.82 0.14 17.20
C GLU A 290 55.16 0.57 16.56
N PRO A 291 55.34 1.86 16.22
CA PRO A 291 56.63 2.37 15.78
C PRO A 291 57.57 2.58 16.98
N LYS A 292 58.77 2.00 16.89
CA LYS A 292 59.90 2.30 17.79
C LYS A 292 60.34 3.76 17.60
N LYS A 293 60.49 4.46 18.73
CA LYS A 293 61.22 5.72 18.84
C LYS A 293 62.73 5.47 18.65
N GLU A 294 63.34 6.23 17.75
CA GLU A 294 64.73 6.69 17.82
C GLU A 294 64.77 8.15 17.35
#